data_AF-A0A950CA52-F1
#
_entry.id   AF-A0A950CA52-F1
#
_cell.length_a   1.000
_cell.length_b   1.000
_cell.length_c   1.000
_cell.angle_alpha   90.00
_cell.angle_beta   90.00
_cell.angle_gamma   90.00
#
_symmetry.space_group_name_H-M   'P 1'
#
loop_
_entity.id
_entity.type
_entity.pdbx_description
1 polymer ?
#
loop_
_entity_poly.entity_id
_entity_poly.type
_entity_poly.pdbx_seq_one_letter_code
_entity_poly.pdbx_strand_id
1 'polypeptide(L)'
;MRGMRFWCHGVLIVACSLAASSTFHAMAKADPFDTVQALYVSEATAPTAATITVQQDDRVMVYSMTTDAAIRERSGDAAWQTGSLSHLVAGEPVTLHLNGAGYVTGVDAQYTVVTTRLITSHNGYLITTSGQAFRLVGAAAQVQQTWPLGTFLRLHVDPATGEAFDVSASSQPFSGGPLAQQIQVTFVVTVPPNTPARDVVYIATDNANWVPNGVRMSPVAGNRWSVTLSLGKGSSIKYKYTRGSWETAETNQSGQEISNRSLTITQTQDQQRVSDIVVRWSDLPG
;
A
#
# COMPACT_ATOMS: atom_id res chain seq x y z
N MET A 1 -30.73 97.62 42.77
CA MET A 1 -31.36 98.34 41.63
C MET A 1 -30.46 98.19 40.41
N ARG A 2 -31.03 97.78 39.25
CA ARG A 2 -30.53 97.92 37.86
C ARG A 2 -29.09 97.42 37.57
N GLY A 3 -28.80 96.61 36.55
CA GLY A 3 -29.57 96.12 35.41
C GLY A 3 -28.65 95.50 34.34
N MET A 4 -29.30 94.85 33.37
CA MET A 4 -28.93 94.61 31.97
C MET A 4 -27.66 93.81 31.58
N ARG A 5 -27.97 92.57 31.14
CA ARG A 5 -27.56 91.82 29.92
C ARG A 5 -26.50 92.45 29.00
N PHE A 6 -25.60 91.60 28.47
CA PHE A 6 -25.45 91.36 27.02
C PHE A 6 -24.80 89.98 26.77
N TRP A 7 -25.20 89.37 25.65
CA TRP A 7 -24.89 88.01 25.19
C TRP A 7 -23.83 88.10 24.09
N CYS A 8 -22.85 87.19 24.05
CA CYS A 8 -22.07 86.93 22.83
C CYS A 8 -21.62 85.46 22.79
N HIS A 9 -21.98 84.76 21.71
CA HIS A 9 -21.64 83.36 21.44
C HIS A 9 -20.20 83.22 20.94
N GLY A 10 -19.49 82.19 21.42
CA GLY A 10 -18.20 81.74 20.89
C GLY A 10 -18.07 80.23 21.05
N VAL A 11 -18.15 79.51 19.93
CA VAL A 11 -17.98 78.05 19.82
C VAL A 11 -16.48 77.73 19.83
N LEU A 12 -16.04 76.83 20.71
CA LEU A 12 -14.67 76.37 20.82
C LEU A 12 -14.53 75.01 20.12
N ILE A 13 -13.80 74.95 19.00
CA ILE A 13 -13.40 73.71 18.33
C ILE A 13 -12.00 73.35 18.83
N VAL A 14 -11.88 72.27 19.57
CA VAL A 14 -10.59 71.69 20.00
C VAL A 14 -10.16 70.67 18.95
N ALA A 15 -9.09 70.98 18.21
CA ALA A 15 -8.43 70.04 17.32
C ALA A 15 -7.48 69.14 18.12
N CYS A 16 -7.80 67.85 18.20
CA CYS A 16 -6.96 66.82 18.79
C CYS A 16 -6.15 66.15 17.67
N SER A 17 -4.84 66.42 17.62
CA SER A 17 -3.90 65.80 16.70
C SER A 17 -3.34 64.51 17.31
N LEU A 18 -3.88 63.36 16.91
CA LEU A 18 -3.26 62.05 17.14
C LEU A 18 -2.42 61.66 15.92
N ALA A 19 -1.10 61.58 16.11
CA ALA A 19 -0.18 60.98 15.17
C ALA A 19 -0.36 59.46 15.19
N ALA A 20 -0.74 58.87 14.06
CA ALA A 20 -0.77 57.41 13.88
C ALA A 20 0.61 56.94 13.39
N SER A 21 1.37 56.26 14.25
CA SER A 21 2.53 55.46 13.85
C SER A 21 2.05 54.24 13.06
N SER A 22 2.30 54.22 11.76
CA SER A 22 2.11 53.05 10.90
C SER A 22 3.30 52.10 11.02
N THR A 23 3.28 51.24 12.03
CA THR A 23 4.07 50.01 11.98
C THR A 23 3.39 49.05 11.00
N PHE A 24 3.92 48.92 9.79
CA PHE A 24 3.59 47.82 8.90
C PHE A 24 4.05 46.52 9.58
N HIS A 25 3.12 45.82 10.22
CA HIS A 25 3.29 44.40 10.44
C HIS A 25 3.22 43.75 9.06
N ALA A 26 4.24 42.97 8.69
CA ALA A 26 4.15 42.07 7.56
C ALA A 26 2.83 41.30 7.67
N MET A 27 2.01 41.34 6.62
CA MET A 27 0.79 40.57 6.57
C MET A 27 1.13 39.12 6.87
N ALA A 28 0.59 38.59 7.97
CA ALA A 28 0.57 37.15 8.18
C ALA A 28 -0.06 36.53 6.93
N LYS A 29 0.66 35.58 6.34
CA LYS A 29 0.26 34.78 5.19
C LYS A 29 -1.19 34.31 5.37
N ALA A 30 -2.07 34.62 4.41
CA ALA A 30 -3.47 34.25 4.49
C ALA A 30 -3.64 32.73 4.60
N ASP A 31 -4.34 32.28 5.62
CA ASP A 31 -5.24 31.12 5.61
C ASP A 31 -6.30 31.38 6.68
N PRO A 32 -7.60 31.12 6.41
CA PRO A 32 -8.04 29.77 6.06
C PRO A 32 -9.04 29.73 4.89
N PHE A 33 -8.76 28.91 3.88
CA PHE A 33 -9.87 28.19 3.26
C PHE A 33 -10.33 27.16 4.29
N ASP A 34 -11.62 27.13 4.63
CA ASP A 34 -12.13 26.08 5.51
C ASP A 34 -11.88 24.75 4.81
N THR A 35 -11.19 23.82 5.50
CA THR A 35 -10.95 22.48 4.97
C THR A 35 -11.89 21.47 5.62
N VAL A 36 -12.44 20.57 4.82
CA VAL A 36 -13.25 19.44 5.30
C VAL A 36 -12.55 18.13 4.96
N GLN A 37 -12.14 17.39 5.98
CA GLN A 37 -11.67 16.01 5.82
C GLN A 37 -12.88 15.07 5.88
N ALA A 38 -12.98 14.20 4.88
CA ALA A 38 -14.10 13.28 4.74
C ALA A 38 -13.74 12.09 3.84
N LEU A 39 -14.64 11.13 3.73
CA LEU A 39 -14.57 10.04 2.75
C LEU A 39 -15.42 10.38 1.54
N TYR A 40 -14.88 10.18 0.34
CA TYR A 40 -15.63 10.35 -0.90
C TYR A 40 -16.79 9.36 -0.99
N VAL A 41 -17.94 9.80 -1.51
CA VAL A 41 -19.11 8.94 -1.76
C VAL A 41 -19.44 8.92 -3.24
N SER A 42 -19.69 10.09 -3.83
CA SER A 42 -20.04 10.23 -5.24
C SER A 42 -19.98 11.68 -5.71
N GLU A 43 -20.00 11.88 -7.01
CA GLU A 43 -20.17 13.15 -7.69
C GLU A 43 -21.51 13.23 -8.43
N ALA A 44 -21.97 14.45 -8.66
CA ALA A 44 -23.02 14.71 -9.64
C ALA A 44 -22.65 15.94 -10.46
N THR A 45 -22.75 15.82 -11.78
CA THR A 45 -22.52 16.91 -12.72
C THR A 45 -23.83 17.35 -13.34
N ALA A 46 -24.21 18.61 -13.11
CA ALA A 46 -25.27 19.30 -13.83
C ALA A 46 -24.64 20.34 -14.78
N PRO A 47 -25.37 20.80 -15.83
CA PRO A 47 -24.84 21.73 -16.83
C PRO A 47 -24.26 23.05 -16.26
N THR A 48 -24.66 23.43 -15.05
CA THR A 48 -24.27 24.69 -14.41
C THR A 48 -23.64 24.52 -13.02
N ALA A 49 -23.54 23.28 -12.50
CA ALA A 49 -23.01 23.03 -11.17
C ALA A 49 -22.54 21.57 -11.03
N ALA A 50 -21.33 21.37 -10.53
CA ALA A 50 -20.89 20.08 -10.01
C ALA A 50 -21.11 20.05 -8.49
N THR A 51 -21.48 18.88 -7.98
CA THR A 51 -21.53 18.63 -6.54
C THR A 51 -20.70 17.42 -6.19
N ILE A 52 -20.09 17.46 -5.00
CA ILE A 52 -19.40 16.34 -4.39
C ILE A 52 -20.17 15.91 -3.14
N THR A 53 -20.41 14.62 -3.03
CA THR A 53 -21.00 13.97 -1.86
C THR A 53 -19.89 13.30 -1.07
N VAL A 54 -19.79 13.62 0.21
CA VAL A 54 -18.81 13.05 1.12
C VAL A 54 -19.47 12.56 2.40
N GLN A 55 -18.85 11.59 3.06
CA GLN A 55 -19.23 11.12 4.37
C GLN A 55 -18.23 11.63 5.41
N GLN A 56 -18.74 12.35 6.40
CA GLN A 56 -17.99 12.77 7.57
C GLN A 56 -18.64 12.12 8.79
N ASP A 57 -17.88 11.28 9.48
CA ASP A 57 -18.40 10.40 10.53
C ASP A 57 -19.60 9.58 10.01
N ASP A 58 -20.76 9.67 10.66
CA ASP A 58 -22.01 9.00 10.25
C ASP A 58 -22.94 9.89 9.40
N ARG A 59 -22.44 11.02 8.89
CA ARG A 59 -23.25 11.98 8.13
C ARG A 59 -22.80 12.10 6.69
N VAL A 60 -23.76 12.03 5.78
CA VAL A 60 -23.56 12.32 4.36
C VAL A 60 -23.82 13.81 4.11
N MET A 61 -22.85 14.47 3.51
CA MET A 61 -22.85 15.89 3.20
C MET A 61 -22.68 16.09 1.70
N VAL A 62 -23.35 17.10 1.15
CA VAL A 62 -23.26 17.46 -0.27
C VAL A 62 -22.76 18.90 -0.37
N TYR A 63 -21.71 19.11 -1.17
CA TYR A 63 -21.14 20.43 -1.41
C TYR A 63 -21.22 20.78 -2.89
N SER A 64 -21.57 22.04 -3.18
CA SER A 64 -21.44 22.61 -4.53
C SER A 64 -20.00 23.00 -4.79
N MET A 65 -19.56 22.81 -6.04
CA MET A 65 -18.19 23.09 -6.46
C MET A 65 -18.14 24.29 -7.40
N THR A 66 -17.05 25.03 -7.37
CA THR A 66 -16.75 26.03 -8.40
C THR A 66 -16.33 25.33 -9.69
N THR A 67 -16.53 25.99 -10.84
CA THR A 67 -16.18 25.43 -12.16
C THR A 67 -14.68 25.26 -12.37
N ASP A 68 -13.87 25.98 -11.60
CA ASP A 68 -12.40 25.98 -11.61
C ASP A 68 -11.80 25.17 -10.46
N ALA A 69 -12.62 24.38 -9.74
CA ALA A 69 -12.14 23.61 -8.61
C ALA A 69 -11.00 22.66 -8.99
N ALA A 70 -9.85 22.80 -8.32
CA ALA A 70 -8.67 22.00 -8.62
C ALA A 70 -8.75 20.63 -7.95
N ILE A 71 -8.63 19.55 -8.73
CA ILE A 71 -8.61 18.18 -8.20
C ILE A 71 -7.18 17.67 -8.26
N ARG A 72 -6.67 17.17 -7.14
CA ARG A 72 -5.32 16.62 -7.05
C ARG A 72 -5.31 15.31 -6.28
N GLU A 73 -4.40 14.43 -6.68
CA GLU A 73 -4.18 13.16 -6.00
C GLU A 73 -2.69 12.88 -5.79
N ARG A 74 -2.37 12.08 -4.77
CA ARG A 74 -1.02 11.53 -4.59
C ARG A 74 -1.05 10.20 -3.85
N SER A 75 -0.06 9.35 -4.16
CA SER A 75 0.24 8.16 -3.37
C SER A 75 1.36 8.43 -2.37
N GLY A 76 1.10 8.24 -1.07
CA GLY A 76 2.07 8.46 0.01
C GLY A 76 2.65 9.87 -0.05
N ASP A 77 3.98 9.95 -0.14
CA ASP A 77 4.75 11.20 -0.23
C ASP A 77 5.10 11.61 -1.67
N ALA A 78 4.48 10.97 -2.68
CA ALA A 78 4.68 11.36 -4.06
C ALA A 78 4.24 12.81 -4.32
N ALA A 79 4.75 13.39 -5.41
CA ALA A 79 4.32 14.71 -5.85
C ALA A 79 2.83 14.68 -6.21
N TRP A 80 2.12 15.76 -5.87
CA TRP A 80 0.73 15.96 -6.27
C TRP A 80 0.59 15.95 -7.80
N GLN A 81 -0.42 15.24 -8.28
CA GLN A 81 -0.76 15.17 -9.69
C GLN A 81 -2.17 15.72 -9.90
N THR A 82 -2.44 16.27 -11.08
CA THR A 82 -3.81 16.68 -11.46
C THR A 82 -4.69 15.43 -11.57
N GLY A 83 -5.80 15.43 -10.83
CA GLY A 83 -6.78 14.34 -10.81
C GLY A 83 -8.10 14.71 -11.49
N SER A 84 -9.09 13.82 -11.36
CA SER A 84 -10.48 14.04 -11.79
C SER A 84 -11.43 13.45 -10.73
N LEU A 85 -12.58 14.10 -10.49
CA LEU A 85 -13.62 13.55 -9.62
C LEU A 85 -14.08 12.17 -10.07
N SER A 86 -14.16 11.95 -11.38
CA SER A 86 -14.58 10.68 -11.97
C SER A 86 -13.60 9.52 -11.75
N HIS A 87 -12.41 9.80 -11.22
CA HIS A 87 -11.43 8.77 -10.84
C HIS A 87 -11.46 8.47 -9.35
N LEU A 88 -12.14 9.29 -8.54
CA LEU A 88 -12.32 9.02 -7.13
C LEU A 88 -13.29 7.87 -6.94
N VAL A 89 -13.04 7.08 -5.89
CA VAL A 89 -13.85 5.91 -5.56
C VAL A 89 -14.44 6.02 -4.16
N ALA A 90 -15.62 5.43 -3.95
CA ALA A 90 -16.29 5.49 -2.66
C ALA A 90 -15.37 5.00 -1.52
N GLY A 91 -15.33 5.74 -0.41
CA GLY A 91 -14.46 5.48 0.73
C GLY A 91 -13.05 6.06 0.62
N GLU A 92 -12.71 6.72 -0.50
CA GLU A 92 -11.40 7.37 -0.65
C GLU A 92 -11.28 8.61 0.26
N PRO A 93 -10.19 8.77 1.04
CA PRO A 93 -10.00 9.92 1.89
C PRO A 93 -9.70 11.19 1.07
N VAL A 94 -10.51 12.22 1.30
CA VAL A 94 -10.39 13.51 0.62
C VAL A 94 -10.34 14.68 1.60
N THR A 95 -9.61 15.73 1.22
CA THR A 95 -9.69 17.05 1.85
C THR A 95 -10.31 18.03 0.87
N LEU A 96 -11.47 18.57 1.22
CA LEU A 96 -12.13 19.61 0.47
C LEU A 96 -11.61 20.98 0.91
N HIS A 97 -11.38 21.89 -0.03
CA HIS A 97 -11.00 23.28 0.21
C HIS A 97 -12.16 24.20 -0.13
N LEU A 98 -12.72 24.90 0.86
CA LEU A 98 -13.92 25.72 0.69
C LEU A 98 -13.57 27.21 0.68
N ASN A 99 -14.23 27.97 -0.20
CA ASN A 99 -14.19 29.43 -0.13
C ASN A 99 -15.12 29.97 0.97
N GLY A 100 -15.06 31.28 1.23
CA GLY A 100 -15.89 31.94 2.26
C GLY A 100 -17.40 31.90 2.00
N ALA A 101 -17.86 31.39 0.84
CA ALA A 101 -19.26 31.16 0.54
C ALA A 101 -19.67 29.66 0.66
N GLY A 102 -18.74 28.79 1.07
CA GLY A 102 -18.98 27.36 1.28
C GLY A 102 -18.90 26.50 0.01
N TYR A 103 -18.46 27.07 -1.12
CA TYR A 103 -18.23 26.30 -2.35
C TYR A 103 -16.85 25.64 -2.32
N VAL A 104 -16.79 24.40 -2.79
CA VAL A 104 -15.53 23.67 -2.95
C VAL A 104 -14.75 24.25 -4.13
N THR A 105 -13.54 24.71 -3.84
CA THR A 105 -12.56 25.26 -4.79
C THR A 105 -11.39 24.31 -5.05
N GLY A 106 -11.30 23.21 -4.29
CA GLY A 106 -10.34 22.16 -4.56
C GLY A 106 -10.62 20.88 -3.77
N VAL A 107 -10.13 19.76 -4.28
CA VAL A 107 -10.22 18.44 -3.67
C VAL A 107 -8.84 17.79 -3.74
N ASP A 108 -8.32 17.43 -2.58
CA ASP A 108 -7.05 16.72 -2.44
C ASP A 108 -7.32 15.28 -1.94
N ALA A 109 -6.98 14.29 -2.76
CA ALA A 109 -7.04 12.87 -2.40
C ALA A 109 -5.64 12.32 -2.07
N GLN A 110 -5.49 11.64 -0.94
CA GLN A 110 -4.21 11.05 -0.54
C GLN A 110 -4.37 9.64 -0.02
N TYR A 111 -3.67 8.69 -0.64
CA TYR A 111 -3.76 7.27 -0.31
C TYR A 111 -2.39 6.59 -0.31
N THR A 112 -2.31 5.39 0.26
CA THR A 112 -1.14 4.51 0.15
C THR A 112 -1.45 3.36 -0.79
N VAL A 113 -0.55 3.08 -1.74
CA VAL A 113 -0.68 1.90 -2.60
C VAL A 113 0.07 0.73 -1.97
N VAL A 114 -0.63 -0.38 -1.73
CA VAL A 114 -0.05 -1.63 -1.21
C VAL A 114 -0.22 -2.73 -2.25
N THR A 115 0.89 -3.30 -2.73
CA THR A 115 0.85 -4.52 -3.55
C THR A 115 1.24 -5.74 -2.71
N THR A 116 0.37 -6.74 -2.63
CA THR A 116 0.53 -7.91 -1.75
C THR A 116 -0.10 -9.17 -2.37
N ARG A 117 0.04 -10.35 -1.73
CA ARG A 117 -0.66 -11.57 -2.15
C ARG A 117 -1.69 -11.99 -1.13
N LEU A 118 -2.86 -12.43 -1.58
CA LEU A 118 -3.90 -12.95 -0.72
C LEU A 118 -3.45 -14.26 -0.05
N ILE A 119 -3.47 -14.32 1.28
CA ILE A 119 -3.30 -15.57 2.05
C ILE A 119 -4.66 -16.16 2.38
N THR A 120 -5.59 -15.32 2.84
CA THR A 120 -6.97 -15.70 3.13
C THR A 120 -7.83 -14.45 3.22
N SER A 121 -9.14 -14.60 3.05
CA SER A 121 -10.14 -13.57 3.31
C SER A 121 -11.21 -14.08 4.25
N HIS A 122 -11.67 -13.22 5.17
CA HIS A 122 -12.72 -13.58 6.11
C HIS A 122 -13.41 -12.32 6.64
N ASN A 123 -14.76 -12.30 6.64
CA ASN A 123 -15.58 -11.21 7.19
C ASN A 123 -15.16 -9.80 6.74
N GLY A 124 -14.88 -9.62 5.44
CA GLY A 124 -14.47 -8.32 4.89
C GLY A 124 -13.01 -7.93 5.18
N TYR A 125 -12.19 -8.84 5.71
CA TYR A 125 -10.75 -8.65 5.86
C TYR A 125 -9.97 -9.47 4.84
N LEU A 126 -8.86 -8.90 4.37
CA LEU A 126 -7.83 -9.59 3.59
C LEU A 126 -6.59 -9.76 4.46
N ILE A 127 -6.17 -11.01 4.66
CA ILE A 127 -4.89 -11.33 5.28
C ILE A 127 -3.91 -11.64 4.15
N THR A 128 -2.74 -11.00 4.19
CA THR A 128 -1.85 -10.96 3.03
C THR A 128 -0.40 -11.29 3.37
N THR A 129 0.44 -11.52 2.36
CA THR A 129 1.86 -11.87 2.57
C THR A 129 2.72 -10.75 3.14
N SER A 130 2.20 -9.53 3.28
CA SER A 130 2.85 -8.48 4.08
C SER A 130 2.76 -8.74 5.60
N GLY A 131 1.95 -9.72 6.02
CA GLY A 131 1.64 -9.97 7.44
C GLY A 131 0.56 -9.04 8.00
N GLN A 132 0.06 -8.09 7.21
CA GLN A 132 -1.02 -7.18 7.60
C GLN A 132 -2.38 -7.76 7.21
N ALA A 133 -3.38 -7.40 8.02
CA ALA A 133 -4.79 -7.57 7.71
C ALA A 133 -5.37 -6.22 7.25
N PHE A 134 -6.03 -6.20 6.10
CA PHE A 134 -6.70 -5.01 5.57
C PHE A 134 -8.21 -5.20 5.66
N ARG A 135 -8.89 -4.29 6.36
CA ARG A 135 -10.35 -4.22 6.34
C ARG A 135 -10.79 -3.57 5.03
N LEU A 136 -11.73 -4.20 4.33
CA LEU A 136 -12.33 -3.63 3.12
C LEU A 136 -13.44 -2.66 3.48
N VAL A 137 -13.38 -1.46 2.91
CA VAL A 137 -14.37 -0.39 3.05
C VAL A 137 -14.70 0.20 1.68
N GLY A 138 -15.64 1.15 1.62
CA GLY A 138 -15.92 1.89 0.40
C GLY A 138 -16.21 0.99 -0.80
N ALA A 139 -15.57 1.29 -1.94
CA ALA A 139 -15.67 0.52 -3.18
C ALA A 139 -15.17 -0.93 -3.00
N ALA A 140 -14.08 -1.14 -2.26
CA ALA A 140 -13.53 -2.47 -2.01
C ALA A 140 -14.50 -3.39 -1.26
N ALA A 141 -15.30 -2.85 -0.34
CA ALA A 141 -16.31 -3.63 0.38
C ALA A 141 -17.47 -4.10 -0.52
N GLN A 142 -17.67 -3.45 -1.67
CA GLN A 142 -18.72 -3.82 -2.64
C GLN A 142 -18.25 -4.89 -3.63
N VAL A 143 -16.98 -5.29 -3.60
CA VAL A 143 -16.46 -6.33 -4.49
C VAL A 143 -17.00 -7.69 -4.07
N GLN A 144 -17.96 -8.21 -4.84
CA GLN A 144 -18.60 -9.52 -4.59
C GLN A 144 -17.75 -10.72 -5.08
N GLN A 145 -16.54 -10.47 -5.57
CA GLN A 145 -15.69 -11.51 -6.14
C GLN A 145 -14.89 -12.25 -5.07
N THR A 146 -14.95 -13.58 -5.09
CA THR A 146 -14.01 -14.42 -4.37
C THR A 146 -12.72 -14.56 -5.17
N TRP A 147 -11.58 -14.24 -4.58
CA TRP A 147 -10.27 -14.43 -5.21
C TRP A 147 -9.60 -15.72 -4.74
N PRO A 148 -8.97 -16.50 -5.64
CA PRO A 148 -8.12 -17.62 -5.25
C PRO A 148 -7.00 -17.18 -4.29
N LEU A 149 -6.59 -18.07 -3.39
CA LEU A 149 -5.41 -17.81 -2.56
C LEU A 149 -4.17 -17.64 -3.43
N GLY A 150 -3.28 -16.74 -3.02
CA GLY A 150 -2.08 -16.37 -3.77
C GLY A 150 -2.30 -15.34 -4.88
N THR A 151 -3.54 -14.88 -5.10
CA THR A 151 -3.87 -13.78 -6.03
C THR A 151 -3.08 -12.51 -5.67
N PHE A 152 -2.55 -11.82 -6.68
CA PHE A 152 -1.89 -10.54 -6.49
C PHE A 152 -2.95 -9.46 -6.30
N LEU A 153 -2.77 -8.65 -5.27
CA LEU A 153 -3.67 -7.56 -4.91
C LEU A 153 -2.91 -6.24 -4.98
N ARG A 154 -3.57 -5.21 -5.50
CA ARG A 154 -3.20 -3.80 -5.34
C ARG A 154 -4.32 -3.13 -4.58
N LEU A 155 -4.01 -2.65 -3.38
CA LEU A 155 -4.93 -1.96 -2.50
C LEU A 155 -4.61 -0.47 -2.52
N HIS A 156 -5.64 0.37 -2.57
CA HIS A 156 -5.52 1.75 -2.13
C HIS A 156 -6.03 1.83 -0.69
N VAL A 157 -5.15 2.31 0.18
CA VAL A 157 -5.31 2.26 1.63
C VAL A 157 -5.34 3.68 2.15
N ASP A 158 -6.30 3.97 3.03
CA ASP A 158 -6.30 5.22 3.78
C ASP A 158 -5.10 5.23 4.75
N PRO A 159 -4.15 6.18 4.61
CA PRO A 159 -2.97 6.23 5.47
C PRO A 159 -3.29 6.49 6.94
N ALA A 160 -4.44 7.07 7.26
CA ALA A 160 -4.82 7.36 8.65
C ALA A 160 -5.35 6.12 9.38
N THR A 161 -6.13 5.28 8.70
CA THR A 161 -6.83 4.14 9.31
C THR A 161 -6.21 2.79 8.97
N GLY A 162 -5.48 2.70 7.85
CA GLY A 162 -4.99 1.43 7.30
C GLY A 162 -6.07 0.59 6.60
N GLU A 163 -7.29 1.12 6.44
CA GLU A 163 -8.38 0.44 5.73
C GLU A 163 -8.22 0.54 4.21
N ALA A 164 -8.57 -0.53 3.50
CA ALA A 164 -8.51 -0.56 2.04
C ALA A 164 -9.87 -0.17 1.45
N PHE A 165 -9.92 0.99 0.79
CA PHE A 165 -11.14 1.51 0.16
C PHE A 165 -11.27 1.12 -1.31
N ASP A 166 -10.16 0.71 -1.95
CA ASP A 166 -10.14 0.12 -3.28
C ASP A 166 -9.22 -1.10 -3.34
N VAL A 167 -9.58 -2.04 -4.22
CA VAL A 167 -8.85 -3.29 -4.43
C VAL A 167 -8.94 -3.74 -5.87
N SER A 168 -7.76 -3.91 -6.48
CA SER A 168 -7.59 -4.58 -7.77
C SER A 168 -6.93 -5.93 -7.59
N ALA A 169 -7.41 -6.94 -8.31
CA ALA A 169 -6.85 -8.30 -8.29
C ALA A 169 -6.21 -8.67 -9.65
N SER A 170 -5.16 -9.48 -9.62
CA SER A 170 -4.45 -9.95 -10.80
C SER A 170 -3.85 -11.35 -10.60
N SER A 171 -3.76 -12.11 -11.69
CA SER A 171 -3.03 -13.38 -11.73
C SER A 171 -1.50 -13.19 -11.82
N GLN A 172 -1.04 -11.97 -12.10
CA GLN A 172 0.37 -11.58 -12.21
C GLN A 172 0.71 -10.40 -11.28
N PRO A 173 1.97 -10.23 -10.84
CA PRO A 173 2.38 -9.08 -10.04
C PRO A 173 2.07 -7.75 -10.72
N PHE A 174 1.63 -6.75 -9.95
CA PHE A 174 1.45 -5.39 -10.44
C PHE A 174 2.82 -4.73 -10.69
N SER A 175 3.00 -4.14 -11.87
CA SER A 175 4.23 -3.43 -12.23
C SER A 175 4.56 -2.31 -11.24
N GLY A 176 5.85 -2.14 -10.93
CA GLY A 176 6.33 -1.10 -10.02
C GLY A 176 6.11 -1.38 -8.52
N GLY A 177 5.38 -2.45 -8.16
CA GLY A 177 5.23 -2.87 -6.77
C GLY A 177 6.41 -3.71 -6.26
N PRO A 178 6.65 -3.80 -4.94
CA PRO A 178 7.67 -4.68 -4.36
C PRO A 178 7.52 -6.14 -4.81
N LEU A 179 6.30 -6.64 -5.09
CA LEU A 179 6.11 -7.99 -5.62
C LEU A 179 6.54 -8.18 -7.09
N ALA A 180 6.66 -7.09 -7.86
CA ALA A 180 7.25 -7.13 -9.18
C ALA A 180 8.79 -7.12 -9.13
N GLN A 181 9.39 -6.80 -7.98
CA GLN A 181 10.83 -6.92 -7.79
C GLN A 181 11.21 -8.38 -7.56
N GLN A 182 12.07 -8.89 -8.44
CA GLN A 182 12.74 -10.17 -8.26
C GLN A 182 13.93 -9.97 -7.32
N ILE A 183 14.15 -10.91 -6.40
CA ILE A 183 15.37 -10.97 -5.60
C ILE A 183 16.13 -12.26 -5.89
N GLN A 184 17.43 -12.24 -5.63
CA GLN A 184 18.28 -13.42 -5.78
C GLN A 184 18.23 -14.25 -4.49
N VAL A 185 17.73 -15.48 -4.60
CA VAL A 185 17.63 -16.42 -3.49
C VAL A 185 18.63 -17.54 -3.68
N THR A 186 19.68 -17.57 -2.85
CA THR A 186 20.71 -18.60 -2.91
C THR A 186 20.37 -19.74 -1.95
N PHE A 187 20.05 -20.89 -2.52
CA PHE A 187 19.90 -22.14 -1.79
C PHE A 187 21.29 -22.77 -1.64
N VAL A 188 21.59 -23.25 -0.43
CA VAL A 188 22.77 -24.06 -0.12
C VAL A 188 22.32 -25.25 0.69
N VAL A 189 22.55 -26.45 0.17
CA VAL A 189 22.18 -27.69 0.85
C VAL A 189 23.43 -28.48 1.19
N THR A 190 23.50 -28.97 2.42
CA THR A 190 24.47 -29.98 2.85
C THR A 190 23.81 -31.35 2.76
N VAL A 191 24.49 -32.31 2.14
CA VAL A 191 23.95 -33.66 1.91
C VAL A 191 24.76 -34.68 2.73
N PRO A 192 24.24 -35.91 2.96
CA PRO A 192 24.93 -36.88 3.80
C PRO A 192 26.22 -37.40 3.13
N PRO A 193 27.25 -37.80 3.90
CA PRO A 193 28.55 -38.24 3.36
C PRO A 193 28.48 -39.44 2.40
N ASN A 194 27.44 -40.27 2.52
CA ASN A 194 27.22 -41.41 1.63
C ASN A 194 26.57 -41.04 0.29
N THR A 195 26.35 -39.75 0.01
CA THR A 195 25.89 -39.28 -1.30
C THR A 195 26.93 -39.65 -2.38
N PRO A 196 26.55 -40.40 -3.43
CA PRO A 196 27.50 -40.81 -4.46
C PRO A 196 28.15 -39.60 -5.14
N ALA A 197 29.48 -39.65 -5.29
CA ALA A 197 30.27 -38.50 -5.76
C ALA A 197 29.95 -38.03 -7.18
N ARG A 198 29.31 -38.87 -8.01
CA ARG A 198 28.92 -38.54 -9.39
C ARG A 198 27.49 -38.01 -9.50
N ASP A 199 26.74 -38.01 -8.40
CA ASP A 199 25.36 -37.61 -8.43
C ASP A 199 25.22 -36.09 -8.44
N VAL A 200 24.12 -35.66 -9.03
CA VAL A 200 23.75 -34.26 -9.12
C VAL A 200 22.56 -34.04 -8.21
N VAL A 201 22.63 -33.01 -7.38
CA VAL A 201 21.51 -32.60 -6.54
C VAL A 201 20.63 -31.63 -7.31
N TYR A 202 19.32 -31.79 -7.16
CA TYR A 202 18.31 -30.94 -7.77
C TYR A 202 17.36 -30.38 -6.71
N ILE A 203 16.69 -29.29 -7.09
CA ILE A 203 15.51 -28.79 -6.39
C ILE A 203 14.29 -29.00 -7.29
N ALA A 204 13.30 -29.75 -6.81
CA ALA A 204 11.97 -29.80 -7.40
C ALA A 204 11.11 -28.70 -6.75
N THR A 205 10.38 -27.92 -7.55
CA THR A 205 9.57 -26.79 -7.04
C THR A 205 8.16 -26.83 -7.59
N ASP A 206 7.20 -26.23 -6.86
CA ASP A 206 5.84 -26.00 -7.35
C ASP A 206 5.82 -25.10 -8.59
N ASN A 207 6.73 -24.13 -8.68
CA ASN A 207 6.90 -23.27 -9.86
C ASN A 207 7.42 -24.01 -11.11
N ALA A 208 8.05 -25.18 -10.93
CA ALA A 208 8.58 -26.01 -12.02
C ALA A 208 7.83 -27.34 -12.13
N ASN A 209 6.52 -27.35 -11.82
CA ASN A 209 5.62 -28.51 -11.95
C ASN A 209 6.12 -29.78 -11.23
N TRP A 210 6.87 -29.64 -10.13
CA TRP A 210 7.41 -30.77 -9.38
C TRP A 210 8.22 -31.75 -10.24
N VAL A 211 8.96 -31.24 -11.23
CA VAL A 211 9.91 -32.07 -12.00
C VAL A 211 11.11 -32.41 -11.08
N PRO A 212 11.38 -33.69 -10.76
CA PRO A 212 12.37 -34.07 -9.75
C PRO A 212 13.79 -33.66 -10.12
N ASN A 213 14.11 -33.58 -11.42
CA ASN A 213 15.36 -33.08 -11.98
C ASN A 213 15.23 -31.66 -12.56
N GLY A 214 14.27 -30.85 -12.07
CA GLY A 214 13.91 -29.57 -12.66
C GLY A 214 14.98 -28.48 -12.50
N VAL A 215 15.46 -28.23 -11.28
CA VAL A 215 16.48 -27.21 -11.02
C VAL A 215 17.78 -27.87 -10.61
N ARG A 216 18.76 -27.88 -11.52
CA ARG A 216 20.09 -28.46 -11.26
C ARG A 216 20.91 -27.57 -10.33
N MET A 217 21.49 -28.14 -9.27
CA MET A 217 22.42 -27.44 -8.37
C MET A 217 23.88 -27.69 -8.75
N SER A 218 24.77 -26.77 -8.35
CA SER A 218 26.22 -26.89 -8.56
C SER A 218 26.93 -27.28 -7.26
N PRO A 219 27.88 -28.24 -7.27
CA PRO A 219 28.63 -28.61 -6.08
C PRO A 219 29.51 -27.47 -5.61
N VAL A 220 29.67 -27.34 -4.29
CA VAL A 220 30.57 -26.41 -3.60
C VAL A 220 31.32 -27.16 -2.49
N ALA A 221 32.34 -26.53 -1.88
CA ALA A 221 33.17 -27.17 -0.87
C ALA A 221 32.35 -27.72 0.31
N GLY A 222 32.76 -28.87 0.86
CA GLY A 222 32.23 -29.44 2.10
C GLY A 222 30.94 -30.26 1.95
N ASN A 223 30.83 -31.08 0.90
CA ASN A 223 29.64 -31.90 0.60
C ASN A 223 28.35 -31.07 0.53
N ARG A 224 28.44 -29.95 -0.20
CA ARG A 224 27.35 -28.99 -0.37
C ARG A 224 27.07 -28.71 -1.83
N TRP A 225 25.84 -28.31 -2.10
CA TRP A 225 25.38 -27.89 -3.41
C TRP A 225 24.69 -26.53 -3.29
N SER A 226 24.80 -25.71 -4.33
CA SER A 226 24.18 -24.39 -4.37
C SER A 226 23.52 -24.08 -5.71
N VAL A 227 22.43 -23.32 -5.65
CA VAL A 227 21.79 -22.67 -6.80
C VAL A 227 21.25 -21.31 -6.36
N THR A 228 21.28 -20.33 -7.25
CA THR A 228 20.63 -19.04 -7.02
C THR A 228 19.46 -18.91 -7.98
N LEU A 229 18.27 -18.61 -7.43
CA LEU A 229 17.03 -18.45 -8.16
C LEU A 229 16.56 -16.99 -8.06
N SER A 230 16.12 -16.45 -9.19
CA SER A 230 15.39 -15.18 -9.22
C SER A 230 13.94 -15.45 -8.83
N LEU A 231 13.53 -15.00 -7.65
CA LEU A 231 12.19 -15.21 -7.11
C LEU A 231 11.52 -13.88 -6.78
N GLY A 232 10.19 -13.81 -6.96
CA GLY A 232 9.42 -12.63 -6.62
C GLY A 232 9.47 -12.34 -5.12
N LYS A 233 9.84 -11.12 -4.75
CA LYS A 233 9.79 -10.64 -3.36
C LYS A 233 8.37 -10.80 -2.81
N GLY A 234 8.21 -11.20 -1.55
CA GLY A 234 6.90 -11.45 -0.93
C GLY A 234 6.14 -12.68 -1.47
N SER A 235 6.72 -13.45 -2.38
CA SER A 235 6.17 -14.73 -2.84
C SER A 235 6.50 -15.87 -1.86
N SER A 236 5.81 -17.00 -2.00
CA SER A 236 6.17 -18.25 -1.32
C SER A 236 6.41 -19.32 -2.37
N ILE A 237 7.35 -20.20 -2.10
CA ILE A 237 7.71 -21.36 -2.93
C ILE A 237 7.72 -22.62 -2.06
N LYS A 238 7.21 -23.72 -2.62
CA LYS A 238 7.39 -25.05 -2.05
C LYS A 238 8.43 -25.81 -2.86
N TYR A 239 9.28 -26.56 -2.16
CA TYR A 239 10.37 -27.28 -2.81
C TYR A 239 10.77 -28.55 -2.07
N LYS A 240 11.54 -29.42 -2.74
CA LYS A 240 12.10 -30.65 -2.20
C LYS A 240 13.43 -30.97 -2.89
N TYR A 241 14.41 -31.48 -2.15
CA TYR A 241 15.69 -31.91 -2.70
C TYR A 241 15.63 -33.34 -3.23
N THR A 242 16.29 -33.60 -4.36
CA THR A 242 16.41 -34.94 -4.96
C THR A 242 17.79 -35.14 -5.59
N ARG A 243 18.10 -36.37 -5.99
CA ARG A 243 19.22 -36.67 -6.90
C ARG A 243 18.79 -36.95 -8.35
N GLY A 244 17.60 -36.47 -8.74
CA GLY A 244 17.09 -36.52 -10.11
C GLY A 244 15.82 -37.34 -10.29
N SER A 245 15.36 -38.07 -9.27
CA SER A 245 14.10 -38.82 -9.27
C SER A 245 13.44 -38.82 -7.88
N TRP A 246 12.19 -39.26 -7.78
CA TRP A 246 11.49 -39.31 -6.48
C TRP A 246 11.98 -40.45 -5.59
N GLU A 247 12.51 -41.52 -6.18
CA GLU A 247 13.15 -42.63 -5.48
C GLU A 247 14.47 -42.22 -4.82
N THR A 248 14.99 -41.04 -5.17
CA THR A 248 16.21 -40.45 -4.61
C THR A 248 15.94 -39.13 -3.88
N ALA A 249 14.71 -38.93 -3.41
CA ALA A 249 14.30 -37.73 -2.69
C ALA A 249 14.81 -37.73 -1.24
N GLU A 250 14.84 -36.54 -0.65
CA GLU A 250 15.15 -36.39 0.77
C GLU A 250 14.10 -37.04 1.68
N THR A 251 14.57 -37.58 2.79
CA THR A 251 13.77 -38.27 3.81
C THR A 251 14.22 -37.88 5.21
N ASN A 252 13.43 -38.27 6.21
CA ASN A 252 13.87 -38.17 7.60
C ASN A 252 14.96 -39.22 7.90
N GLN A 253 15.51 -39.20 9.12
CA GLN A 253 16.57 -40.13 9.53
C GLN A 253 16.17 -41.61 9.40
N SER A 254 14.87 -41.92 9.57
CA SER A 254 14.31 -43.27 9.43
C SER A 254 14.04 -43.68 7.97
N GLY A 255 14.35 -42.83 6.99
CA GLY A 255 14.09 -43.08 5.57
C GLY A 255 12.64 -42.86 5.15
N GLN A 256 11.81 -42.22 5.99
CA GLN A 256 10.41 -41.93 5.67
C GLN A 256 10.29 -40.60 4.94
N GLU A 257 9.29 -40.51 4.06
CA GLU A 257 8.97 -39.28 3.35
C GLU A 257 8.69 -38.12 4.33
N ILE A 258 9.20 -36.94 3.98
CA ILE A 258 8.92 -35.68 4.67
C ILE A 258 8.05 -34.76 3.82
N SER A 259 7.33 -33.86 4.48
CA SER A 259 6.58 -32.80 3.80
C SER A 259 7.51 -31.89 2.98
N ASN A 260 6.97 -31.29 1.93
CA ASN A 260 7.72 -30.33 1.10
C ASN A 260 8.17 -29.14 1.96
N ARG A 261 9.41 -28.70 1.73
CA ARG A 261 9.95 -27.49 2.34
C ARG A 261 9.18 -26.28 1.80
N SER A 262 9.00 -25.27 2.64
CA SER A 262 8.31 -24.03 2.27
C SER A 262 9.21 -22.85 2.61
N LEU A 263 9.29 -21.89 1.69
CA LEU A 263 10.05 -20.66 1.87
C LEU A 263 9.19 -19.47 1.48
N THR A 264 9.11 -18.49 2.36
CA THR A 264 8.57 -17.16 2.04
C THR A 264 9.73 -16.21 1.78
N ILE A 265 9.64 -15.49 0.66
CA ILE A 265 10.63 -14.51 0.22
C ILE A 265 10.31 -13.19 0.92
N THR A 266 11.18 -12.77 1.83
CA THR A 266 10.90 -11.59 2.67
C THR A 266 11.02 -10.28 1.89
N GLN A 267 10.17 -9.29 2.19
CA GLN A 267 10.14 -7.99 1.50
C GLN A 267 11.27 -7.02 1.94
N THR A 268 12.22 -7.45 2.75
CA THR A 268 13.17 -6.56 3.41
C THR A 268 14.60 -6.66 2.87
N GLN A 269 14.94 -7.68 2.06
CA GLN A 269 16.30 -7.89 1.55
C GLN A 269 16.31 -8.14 0.04
N ASP A 270 17.33 -7.60 -0.64
CA ASP A 270 17.56 -7.80 -2.08
C ASP A 270 18.23 -9.15 -2.40
N GLN A 271 18.69 -9.85 -1.37
CA GLN A 271 19.23 -11.20 -1.43
C GLN A 271 18.80 -12.00 -0.20
N GLN A 272 18.44 -13.27 -0.40
CA GLN A 272 18.07 -14.18 0.68
C GLN A 272 18.87 -15.48 0.54
N ARG A 273 19.43 -15.97 1.66
CA ARG A 273 20.19 -17.23 1.67
C ARG A 273 19.44 -18.28 2.47
N VAL A 274 19.25 -19.45 1.88
CA VAL A 274 18.64 -20.62 2.52
C VAL A 274 19.73 -21.66 2.75
N SER A 275 19.83 -22.17 3.98
CA SER A 275 20.79 -23.21 4.36
C SER A 275 20.04 -24.42 4.87
N ASP A 276 20.08 -25.49 4.10
CA ASP A 276 19.39 -26.73 4.39
C ASP A 276 20.38 -27.88 4.63
N ILE A 277 19.86 -28.91 5.30
CA ILE A 277 20.51 -30.20 5.44
C ILE A 277 19.52 -31.26 4.94
N VAL A 278 19.98 -32.07 3.98
CA VAL A 278 19.36 -33.36 3.68
C VAL A 278 19.97 -34.35 4.65
N VAL A 279 19.14 -34.93 5.52
CA VAL A 279 19.59 -35.90 6.51
C VAL A 279 19.87 -37.24 5.84
N ARG A 280 19.00 -37.64 4.90
CA ARG A 280 19.06 -38.93 4.24
C ARG A 280 18.37 -38.91 2.87
N TRP A 281 18.87 -39.71 1.94
CA TRP A 281 18.20 -40.04 0.67
C TRP A 281 17.38 -41.32 0.80
N SER A 282 16.20 -41.36 0.17
CA SER A 282 15.25 -42.48 0.27
C SER A 282 15.82 -43.85 -0.10
N ASP A 283 16.72 -43.90 -1.08
CA ASP A 283 17.35 -45.12 -1.60
C ASP A 283 18.67 -45.50 -0.92
N LEU A 284 19.24 -44.63 -0.08
CA LEU A 284 20.49 -44.91 0.61
C LEU A 284 20.26 -45.34 2.06
N PRO A 285 21.15 -46.18 2.63
CA PRO A 285 21.17 -46.47 4.07
C PRO A 285 21.44 -45.19 4.89
N GLY A 286 21.04 -45.23 6.17
CA GLY A 286 21.20 -44.13 7.11
C GLY A 286 22.53 -44.16 7.83
#